data_AF-A0A212T9J5-F1
#
_entry.id   AF-A0A212T9J5-F1
#
_cell.length_a   1.000
_cell.length_b   1.000
_cell.length_c   1.000
_cell.angle_alpha   90.00
_cell.angle_beta   90.00
_cell.angle_gamma   90.00
#
_symmetry.space_group_name_H-M   'P 1'
#
loop_
_entity.id
_entity.type
_entity.pdbx_description
1 polymer ?
#
loop_
_entity_poly.entity_id
_entity_poly.type
_entity_poly.pdbx_seq_one_letter_code
_entity_poly.pdbx_strand_id
1 'polypeptide(L)'
;MKNSASCFPTESVQALPSRKALRDLYRSARHITHSDSYAAARLARIADQAEYFLYEWPRELWPAAMQPDQVLPGRHVLLAWAAAAKRDATHFSLPANSPWSYASWHQVVTTLLSALVFFA
;
A
#
# COMPACT_ATOMS: atom_id res chain seq x y z
N MET A 1 -24.38 -46.80 -14.46
CA MET A 1 -24.74 -45.46 -14.94
C MET A 1 -24.70 -44.50 -13.75
N LYS A 2 -23.94 -43.40 -13.85
CA LYS A 2 -24.24 -42.04 -13.34
C LYS A 2 -24.65 -41.92 -11.84
N ASN A 3 -23.89 -41.26 -10.96
CA ASN A 3 -23.60 -39.82 -11.03
C ASN A 3 -22.38 -39.42 -10.18
N SER A 4 -21.46 -38.71 -10.82
CA SER A 4 -20.38 -37.94 -10.19
C SER A 4 -20.98 -36.64 -9.62
N ALA A 5 -21.17 -36.57 -8.30
CA ALA A 5 -21.46 -35.31 -7.64
C ALA A 5 -20.15 -34.53 -7.48
N SER A 6 -19.89 -33.65 -8.44
CA SER A 6 -18.83 -32.65 -8.36
C SER A 6 -19.12 -31.71 -7.19
N CYS A 7 -18.39 -31.91 -6.09
CA CYS A 7 -18.31 -30.95 -4.99
C CYS A 7 -17.42 -29.81 -5.48
N PHE A 8 -18.03 -28.76 -6.02
CA PHE A 8 -17.32 -27.50 -6.20
C PHE A 8 -16.98 -26.97 -4.82
N PRO A 9 -15.69 -26.80 -4.45
CA PRO A 9 -15.40 -25.99 -3.29
C PRO A 9 -15.81 -24.57 -3.67
N THR A 10 -16.80 -24.04 -2.96
CA THR A 10 -16.96 -22.61 -2.77
C THR A 10 -15.62 -22.08 -2.26
N GLU A 11 -14.75 -21.66 -3.18
CA GLU A 11 -13.55 -20.88 -2.87
C GLU A 11 -14.04 -19.58 -2.26
N SER A 12 -14.22 -19.62 -0.94
CA SER A 12 -14.14 -18.45 -0.10
C SER A 12 -12.83 -17.77 -0.50
N VAL A 13 -12.95 -16.68 -1.24
CA VAL A 13 -11.89 -15.75 -1.62
C VAL A 13 -11.21 -15.34 -0.33
N GLN A 14 -10.24 -16.14 0.13
CA GLN A 14 -9.39 -15.80 1.26
C GLN A 14 -8.66 -14.56 0.78
N ALA A 15 -9.04 -13.40 1.34
CA ALA A 15 -8.35 -12.17 1.07
C ALA A 15 -6.86 -12.42 1.30
N LEU A 16 -6.08 -12.41 0.22
CA LEU A 16 -4.64 -12.65 0.25
C LEU A 16 -4.06 -11.87 1.44
N PRO A 17 -3.23 -12.48 2.31
CA PRO A 17 -2.67 -11.80 3.47
C PRO A 17 -2.07 -10.42 3.12
N SER A 18 -1.48 -10.30 1.93
CA SER A 18 -0.96 -9.06 1.36
C SER A 18 -2.03 -7.97 1.17
N ARG A 19 -3.25 -8.31 0.72
CA ARG A 19 -4.35 -7.34 0.58
C ARG A 19 -4.73 -6.76 1.93
N LYS A 20 -4.93 -7.62 2.93
CA LYS A 20 -5.26 -7.17 4.29
C LYS A 20 -4.14 -6.29 4.84
N ALA A 21 -2.88 -6.69 4.67
CA ALA A 21 -1.73 -5.92 5.11
C ALA A 21 -1.68 -4.53 4.45
N LEU A 22 -1.82 -4.43 3.13
CA LEU A 22 -1.82 -3.15 2.41
C LEU A 22 -2.98 -2.24 2.84
N ARG A 23 -4.16 -2.80 3.12
CA ARG A 23 -5.29 -2.07 3.70
C ARG A 23 -4.98 -1.51 5.09
N ASP A 24 -4.35 -2.30 5.93
CA ASP A 24 -3.99 -1.88 7.29
C ASP A 24 -2.90 -0.81 7.26
N LEU A 25 -1.97 -0.90 6.30
CA LEU A 25 -0.99 0.16 6.01
C LEU A 25 -1.64 1.45 5.51
N TYR A 26 -2.65 1.37 4.62
CA TYR A 26 -3.43 2.53 4.17
C TYR A 26 -4.06 3.26 5.36
N ARG A 27 -4.75 2.51 6.23
CA ARG A 27 -5.38 3.06 7.43
C ARG A 27 -4.35 3.71 8.35
N SER A 28 -3.22 3.04 8.56
CA SER A 28 -2.13 3.55 9.39
C SER A 28 -1.56 4.86 8.85
N ALA A 29 -1.31 4.93 7.53
CA ALA A 29 -0.79 6.13 6.88
C ALA A 29 -1.76 7.31 6.97
N ARG A 30 -3.07 7.06 6.79
CA ARG A 30 -4.12 8.10 6.85
C ARG A 30 -4.21 8.80 8.21
N HIS A 31 -3.79 8.13 9.29
CA HIS A 31 -3.83 8.67 10.64
C HIS A 31 -2.53 9.35 11.09
N ILE A 32 -1.50 9.39 10.23
CA ILE A 32 -0.25 10.09 10.54
C ILE A 32 -0.43 11.59 10.33
N THR A 33 -0.35 12.37 11.41
CA THR A 33 -0.47 13.83 11.36
C THR A 33 0.86 14.51 11.08
N HIS A 34 0.84 15.63 10.38
CA HIS A 34 2.03 16.47 10.14
C HIS A 34 2.76 16.90 11.44
N SER A 35 2.02 17.12 12.53
CA SER A 35 2.58 17.56 13.81
C SER A 35 3.29 16.45 14.61
N ASP A 36 3.28 15.20 14.12
CA ASP A 36 3.96 14.08 14.78
C ASP A 36 5.47 14.15 14.50
N SER A 37 6.27 14.23 15.57
CA SER A 37 7.74 14.32 15.51
C SER A 37 8.40 13.15 14.76
N TYR A 38 7.72 12.01 14.66
CA TYR A 38 8.21 10.81 13.98
C TYR A 38 7.47 10.50 12.69
N ALA A 39 6.60 11.37 12.20
CA ALA A 39 5.76 11.02 11.06
C ALA A 39 6.60 10.66 9.80
N ALA A 40 7.82 11.20 9.63
CA ALA A 40 8.63 10.97 8.43
C ALA A 40 9.19 9.55 8.47
N ALA A 41 9.77 9.17 9.61
CA ALA A 41 10.22 7.81 9.85
C ALA A 41 9.06 6.80 9.77
N ARG A 42 7.87 7.15 10.29
CA ARG A 42 6.69 6.28 10.21
C ARG A 42 6.20 6.10 8.77
N LEU A 43 6.12 7.17 7.97
CA LEU A 43 5.74 7.08 6.56
C LEU A 43 6.78 6.31 5.74
N ALA A 44 8.07 6.53 5.98
CA ALA A 44 9.15 5.76 5.33
C ALA A 44 9.02 4.27 5.61
N ARG A 45 8.73 3.90 6.87
CA ARG A 45 8.51 2.50 7.27
C ARG A 45 7.26 1.90 6.63
N ILE A 46 6.15 2.64 6.57
CA ILE A 46 4.93 2.16 5.91
C ILE A 46 5.18 1.95 4.42
N ALA A 47 5.88 2.89 3.77
CA ALA A 47 6.23 2.78 2.37
C ALA A 47 7.12 1.56 2.09
N ASP A 48 8.11 1.30 2.94
CA ASP A 48 8.95 0.10 2.87
C ASP A 48 8.16 -1.21 3.01
N GLN A 49 7.24 -1.27 3.97
CA GLN A 49 6.35 -2.43 4.14
C GLN A 49 5.41 -2.61 2.95
N ALA A 50 4.89 -1.50 2.39
CA ALA A 50 4.06 -1.53 1.20
C ALA A 50 4.83 -2.08 0.00
N GLU A 51 6.07 -1.61 -0.22
CA GLU A 51 6.96 -2.13 -1.26
C GLU A 51 7.15 -3.64 -1.12
N TYR A 52 7.42 -4.12 0.10
CA TYR A 52 7.56 -5.55 0.39
C TYR A 52 6.32 -6.36 -0.01
N PHE A 53 5.13 -5.96 0.46
CA PHE A 53 3.90 -6.69 0.15
C PHE A 53 3.50 -6.63 -1.33
N LEU A 54 3.76 -5.50 -2.00
CA LEU A 54 3.57 -5.38 -3.45
C LEU A 54 4.57 -6.24 -4.22
N TYR A 55 5.79 -6.39 -3.71
CA TYR A 55 6.84 -7.19 -4.34
C TYR A 55 6.59 -8.70 -4.20
N GLU A 56 6.19 -9.13 -3.00
CA GLU A 56 5.90 -10.54 -2.70
C GLU A 56 4.56 -11.01 -3.29
N TRP A 57 3.71 -10.10 -3.79
CA TRP A 57 2.45 -10.47 -4.40
C TRP A 57 2.69 -11.29 -5.69
N PRO A 58 2.19 -12.55 -5.78
CA PRO A 58 2.36 -13.40 -6.96
C PRO A 58 1.78 -12.75 -8.22
N ARG A 59 2.51 -12.76 -9.34
CA ARG A 59 2.08 -12.08 -10.57
C ARG A 59 0.81 -12.67 -11.13
N GLU A 60 0.64 -13.98 -10.97
CA GLU A 60 -0.50 -14.77 -11.43
C GLU A 60 -1.78 -14.42 -10.67
N LEU A 61 -1.63 -13.90 -9.45
CA LEU A 61 -2.74 -13.49 -8.57
C LEU A 61 -2.89 -11.97 -8.53
N TRP A 62 -2.26 -11.23 -9.45
CA TRP A 62 -2.41 -9.79 -9.53
C TRP A 62 -3.82 -9.44 -10.05
N PRO A 63 -4.64 -8.71 -9.28
CA PRO A 63 -6.00 -8.42 -9.69
C PRO A 63 -6.03 -7.39 -10.82
N ALA A 64 -6.92 -7.58 -11.80
CA ALA A 64 -7.16 -6.60 -12.86
C ALA A 64 -7.93 -5.37 -12.35
N ALA A 65 -8.81 -5.57 -11.38
CA ALA A 65 -9.63 -4.55 -10.75
C ALA A 65 -9.91 -4.93 -9.28
N MET A 66 -9.97 -3.93 -8.41
CA MET A 66 -10.34 -4.13 -7.00
C MET A 66 -11.82 -3.83 -6.72
N GLN A 67 -12.43 -3.02 -7.58
CA GLN A 67 -13.85 -2.69 -7.61
C GLN A 67 -14.31 -2.64 -9.09
N PRO A 68 -15.60 -2.82 -9.38
CA PRO A 68 -16.11 -2.87 -10.76
C PRO A 68 -15.71 -1.66 -11.61
N ASP A 69 -15.60 -0.48 -10.99
CA ASP A 69 -15.32 0.79 -11.68
C ASP A 69 -13.87 1.26 -11.51
N GLN A 70 -12.99 0.44 -10.93
CA GLN A 70 -11.62 0.86 -10.59
C GLN A 70 -10.57 -0.02 -11.26
N VAL A 71 -9.89 0.56 -12.26
CA VAL A 71 -8.72 -0.05 -12.88
C VAL A 71 -7.55 0.00 -11.91
N LEU A 72 -6.95 -1.15 -11.61
CA LEU A 72 -5.76 -1.20 -10.76
C LEU A 72 -4.53 -0.85 -11.61
N PRO A 73 -3.69 0.12 -11.19
CA PRO A 73 -2.43 0.38 -11.84
C PRO A 73 -1.54 -0.86 -11.86
N GLY A 74 -0.67 -0.97 -12.86
CA GLY A 74 0.30 -2.06 -12.92
C GLY A 74 1.17 -2.08 -11.64
N ARG A 75 1.54 -3.28 -11.18
CA ARG A 75 2.38 -3.48 -9.99
C ARG A 75 3.61 -2.56 -9.92
N HIS A 76 4.29 -2.37 -11.06
CA HIS A 76 5.47 -1.50 -11.14
C HIS A 76 5.16 -0.02 -10.86
N VAL A 77 3.97 0.47 -11.21
CA VAL A 77 3.52 1.83 -10.92
C VAL A 77 3.32 2.01 -9.41
N LEU A 78 2.64 1.07 -8.77
CA LEU A 78 2.42 1.11 -7.32
C LEU A 78 3.75 1.02 -6.54
N LEU A 79 4.68 0.16 -7.01
CA LEU A 79 6.03 0.08 -6.45
C LEU A 79 6.80 1.40 -6.63
N ALA A 80 6.71 2.05 -7.80
CA ALA A 80 7.37 3.33 -8.04
C ALA A 80 6.85 4.43 -7.11
N TRP A 81 5.54 4.48 -6.86
CA TRP A 81 4.94 5.44 -5.92
C TRP A 81 5.34 5.16 -4.48
N ALA A 82 5.35 3.90 -4.04
CA ALA A 82 5.81 3.54 -2.70
C ALA A 82 7.30 3.89 -2.51
N ALA A 83 8.15 3.57 -3.49
CA ALA A 83 9.57 3.92 -3.47
C ALA A 83 9.83 5.43 -3.49
N ALA A 84 9.03 6.20 -4.22
CA ALA A 84 9.08 7.66 -4.20
C ALA A 84 8.72 8.21 -2.82
N ALA A 85 7.61 7.76 -2.24
CA ALA A 85 7.19 8.17 -0.90
C ALA A 85 8.25 7.82 0.16
N LYS A 86 8.85 6.63 0.09
CA LYS A 86 9.94 6.20 0.99
C LYS A 86 11.16 7.10 0.87
N ARG A 87 11.62 7.39 -0.35
CA ARG A 87 12.78 8.24 -0.61
C ARG A 87 12.57 9.64 -0.04
N ASP A 88 11.43 10.24 -0.35
CA ASP A 88 11.08 11.58 0.09
C ASP A 88 10.97 11.62 1.62
N ALA A 89 10.26 10.67 2.24
CA ALA A 89 10.15 10.57 3.69
C ALA A 89 11.52 10.40 4.38
N THR A 90 12.40 9.57 3.82
CA THR A 90 13.75 9.32 4.37
C THR A 90 14.60 10.59 4.28
N HIS A 91 14.55 11.32 3.17
CA HIS A 91 15.27 12.58 3.00
C HIS A 91 14.93 13.59 4.10
N PHE A 92 13.65 13.70 4.48
CA PHE A 92 13.21 14.60 5.55
C PHE A 92 13.44 14.06 6.97
N SER A 93 13.75 12.76 7.13
CA SER A 93 14.06 12.17 8.44
C SER A 93 15.49 12.38 8.91
N LEU A 94 16.41 12.75 8.02
CA LEU A 94 17.85 12.86 8.27
C LEU A 94 18.31 14.20 8.88
N PRO A 95 17.78 15.38 8.50
CA PRO A 95 18.20 16.64 9.11
C PRO A 95 17.44 16.92 10.42
N ALA A 96 18.13 16.82 11.55
CA ALA A 96 17.56 17.10 12.89
C ALA A 96 17.04 18.54 13.09
N ASN A 97 17.43 19.48 12.20
CA ASN A 97 17.22 20.92 12.40
C ASN A 97 16.25 21.57 11.40
N SER A 98 15.67 20.81 10.46
CA SER A 98 14.67 21.36 9.54
C SER A 98 13.29 20.83 9.92
N PRO A 99 12.35 21.68 10.37
CA PRO A 99 11.00 21.23 10.63
C PRO A 99 10.41 20.74 9.32
N TRP A 100 9.98 19.48 9.32
CA TRP A 100 9.30 18.91 8.18
C TRP A 100 8.09 19.78 7.83
N SER A 101 8.03 20.26 6.59
CA SER A 101 6.97 21.18 6.17
C SER A 101 5.65 20.43 5.90
N TYR A 102 4.54 21.14 6.06
CA TYR A 102 3.21 20.62 5.73
C TYR A 102 3.15 20.17 4.27
N ALA A 103 3.73 20.95 3.35
CA ALA A 103 3.75 20.62 1.93
C ALA A 103 4.47 19.31 1.66
N SER A 104 5.66 19.12 2.25
CA SER A 104 6.45 17.90 2.14
C SER A 104 5.71 16.70 2.75
N TRP A 105 5.10 16.87 3.93
CA TRP A 105 4.30 15.81 4.55
C TRP A 105 3.12 15.42 3.68
N HIS A 106 2.37 16.40 3.19
CA HIS A 106 1.19 16.18 2.37
C HIS A 106 1.55 15.47 1.07
N GLN A 107 2.65 15.85 0.41
CA GLN A 107 3.15 15.19 -0.78
C GLN A 107 3.47 13.70 -0.53
N VAL A 108 4.23 13.40 0.54
CA VAL A 108 4.59 12.02 0.90
C VAL A 108 3.35 11.20 1.21
N VAL A 109 2.47 11.70 2.09
CA VAL A 109 1.23 11.02 2.47
C VAL A 109 0.35 10.79 1.26
N THR A 110 0.13 11.79 0.41
CA THR A 110 -0.72 11.67 -0.77
C THR A 110 -0.18 10.64 -1.75
N THR A 111 1.14 10.64 -1.99
CA THR A 111 1.80 9.65 -2.86
C THR A 111 1.62 8.24 -2.31
N LEU A 112 1.87 8.05 -1.02
CA LEU A 112 1.71 6.75 -0.36
C LEU A 112 0.25 6.28 -0.35
N LEU A 113 -0.70 7.16 -0.01
CA LEU A 113 -2.13 6.83 -0.04
C LEU A 113 -2.59 6.51 -1.47
N SER A 114 -2.08 7.19 -2.49
CA SER A 114 -2.40 6.88 -3.90
C SER A 114 -1.95 5.48 -4.29
N ALA A 115 -0.80 5.01 -3.77
CA ALA A 115 -0.36 3.63 -3.98
C ALA A 115 -1.25 2.60 -3.27
N LEU A 116 -1.85 2.96 -2.14
CA LEU A 116 -2.54 2.04 -1.25
C LEU A 116 -4.08 2.09 -1.33
N VAL A 117 -4.66 3.14 -1.92
CA VAL A 117 -6.12 3.40 -1.91
C VAL A 117 -6.93 2.26 -2.53
N PHE A 118 -6.35 1.57 -3.52
CA PHE A 118 -6.99 0.44 -4.20
C PHE A 118 -7.20 -0.79 -3.29
N PHE A 119 -6.54 -0.83 -2.12
CA PHE A 119 -6.64 -1.92 -1.15
C PHE A 119 -7.50 -1.56 0.07
N ALA A 120 -7.97 -0.31 0.18
CA ALA A 120 -8.66 0.26 1.34
C ALA A 120 -10.01 -0.40 1.71
#